data_AF-A0A3D5F101-F1
#
_entry.id   AF-A0A3D5F101-F1
#
_cell.length_a   1.000
_cell.length_b   1.000
_cell.length_c   1.000
_cell.angle_alpha   90.00
_cell.angle_beta   90.00
_cell.angle_gamma   90.00
#
_symmetry.space_group_name_H-M   'P 1'
#
loop_
_entity.id
_entity.type
_entity.pdbx_description
1 polymer ?
#
loop_
_entity_poly.entity_id
_entity_poly.type
_entity_poly.pdbx_seq_one_letter_code
_entity_poly.pdbx_strand_id
1 'polypeptide(L)'
;VEKHQCYHYEHAFALDWNAMRGFHLLMRLAHVFNTLARFTRQLRDLFRQFGVRGAIAFIRASCAAPWFDPARMRALLAKPFLLPLE
;
A
#
# COMPACT_ATOMS: atom_id res chain seq x y z
N VAL A 1 4.00 -22.68 13.37
CA VAL A 1 2.57 -23.08 13.31
C VAL A 1 1.86 -22.05 12.44
N GLU A 2 1.82 -22.27 11.13
CA GLU A 2 1.14 -21.39 10.18
C GLU A 2 -0.33 -21.83 10.03
N LYS A 3 -1.22 -20.84 9.86
CA LYS A 3 -2.68 -21.00 9.90
C LYS A 3 -3.19 -21.84 8.71
N HIS A 4 -3.50 -23.11 8.95
CA HIS A 4 -4.11 -24.03 7.98
C HIS A 4 -5.63 -24.24 8.16
N GLN A 5 -6.32 -23.41 8.95
CA GLN A 5 -7.66 -23.77 9.45
C GLN A 5 -8.84 -23.10 8.73
N CYS A 6 -8.64 -22.32 7.65
CA CYS A 6 -9.76 -21.60 7.00
C CYS A 6 -9.87 -21.73 5.48
N TYR A 7 -9.06 -22.55 4.80
CA TYR A 7 -9.15 -22.71 3.34
C TYR A 7 -9.87 -24.01 2.97
N HIS A 8 -11.13 -24.16 3.42
CA HIS A 8 -12.02 -25.21 2.95
C HIS A 8 -12.64 -24.90 1.57
N TYR A 9 -12.24 -23.80 0.95
CA TYR A 9 -12.57 -23.49 -0.43
C TYR A 9 -11.34 -23.76 -1.29
N GLU A 10 -11.46 -24.76 -2.18
CA GLU A 10 -10.56 -24.91 -3.32
C GLU A 10 -10.68 -23.64 -4.18
N HIS A 11 -9.87 -22.63 -3.88
CA HIS A 11 -9.62 -21.59 -4.86
C HIS A 11 -9.05 -22.30 -6.09
N ALA A 12 -9.69 -22.19 -7.25
CA ALA A 12 -9.24 -22.83 -8.50
C ALA A 12 -7.78 -22.48 -8.90
N PHE A 13 -7.15 -21.53 -8.20
CA PHE A 13 -5.77 -21.08 -8.37
C PHE A 13 -4.85 -21.43 -7.17
N ALA A 14 -5.34 -22.12 -6.15
CA ALA A 14 -4.59 -22.56 -4.97
C ALA A 14 -4.03 -23.97 -5.11
N LEU A 15 -3.56 -24.32 -6.30
CA LEU A 15 -2.93 -25.62 -6.58
C LEU A 15 -1.54 -25.74 -5.93
N ASP A 16 -0.88 -24.60 -5.68
CA ASP A 16 0.43 -24.47 -5.00
C ASP A 16 0.41 -23.24 -4.07
N TRP A 17 1.03 -23.36 -2.89
CA TRP A 17 1.29 -22.25 -1.98
C TRP A 17 2.02 -21.07 -2.64
N ASN A 18 2.94 -21.35 -3.58
CA ASN A 18 3.61 -20.32 -4.37
C ASN A 18 2.63 -19.56 -5.26
N ALA A 19 1.60 -20.22 -5.80
CA ALA A 19 0.56 -19.59 -6.60
C ALA A 19 -0.30 -18.64 -5.73
N MET A 20 -0.63 -19.05 -4.50
CA MET A 20 -1.34 -18.19 -3.54
C MET A 20 -0.52 -16.97 -3.12
N ARG A 21 0.79 -17.14 -2.91
CA ARG A 21 1.70 -16.03 -2.64
C ARG A 21 1.75 -15.04 -3.82
N GLY A 22 1.81 -15.56 -5.05
CA GLY A 22 1.76 -14.75 -6.27
C GLY A 22 0.44 -14.00 -6.41
N PHE A 23 -0.69 -14.67 -6.17
CA PHE A 23 -2.01 -14.07 -6.18
C PHE A 23 -2.15 -12.93 -5.15
N HIS A 24 -1.63 -13.11 -3.95
CA HIS A 24 -1.66 -12.06 -2.93
C HIS A 24 -0.83 -10.83 -3.33
N LEU A 25 0.30 -11.02 -4.00
CA LEU A 25 1.09 -9.92 -4.57
C LEU A 25 0.30 -9.19 -5.67
N LEU A 26 -0.39 -9.92 -6.55
CA LEU A 26 -1.27 -9.33 -7.57
C LEU A 26 -2.39 -8.49 -6.95
N MET A 27 -3.05 -9.00 -5.91
CA MET A 27 -4.07 -8.27 -5.17
C MET A 27 -3.53 -6.97 -4.55
N ARG A 28 -2.32 -7.03 -3.97
CA ARG A 28 -1.64 -5.83 -3.44
C ARG A 28 -1.32 -4.82 -4.54
N LEU A 29 -0.82 -5.27 -5.70
CA LEU A 29 -0.54 -4.41 -6.84
C LEU A 29 -1.82 -3.75 -7.38
N ALA A 30 -2.91 -4.52 -7.52
CA ALA A 30 -4.20 -3.99 -7.93
C ALA A 30 -4.71 -2.91 -6.98
N HIS A 31 -4.57 -3.11 -5.67
CA HIS A 31 -4.94 -2.11 -4.68
C HIS A 31 -4.10 -0.83 -4.79
N VAL A 32 -2.79 -0.96 -5.04
CA VAL A 32 -1.91 0.18 -5.31
C VAL A 32 -2.37 0.94 -6.55
N PHE A 33 -2.64 0.25 -7.67
CA PHE A 33 -3.11 0.91 -8.90
C PHE A 33 -4.46 1.61 -8.70
N ASN A 34 -5.41 0.99 -8.01
CA ASN A 34 -6.69 1.64 -7.68
C ASN A 34 -6.49 2.90 -6.85
N THR A 35 -5.56 2.86 -5.90
CA THR A 35 -5.22 4.04 -5.09
C THR A 35 -4.62 5.14 -5.97
N LEU A 36 -3.64 4.81 -6.82
CA LEU A 36 -3.05 5.77 -7.75
C LEU A 36 -4.11 6.38 -8.69
N ALA A 37 -5.01 5.55 -9.23
CA ALA A 37 -6.11 6.01 -10.07
C ALA A 37 -7.02 7.02 -9.34
N ARG A 38 -7.35 6.75 -8.07
CA ARG A 38 -8.14 7.69 -7.23
C ARG A 38 -7.44 9.03 -7.05
N PHE A 39 -6.12 9.05 -6.94
CA PHE A 39 -5.31 10.25 -6.74
C PHE A 39 -4.70 10.82 -8.03
N THR A 40 -5.27 10.51 -9.19
CA THR A 40 -4.72 10.90 -10.50
C THR A 40 -4.53 12.41 -10.66
N ARG A 41 -5.41 13.25 -10.08
CA ARG A 41 -5.25 14.72 -10.13
C ARG A 41 -4.01 15.19 -9.39
N GLN A 42 -3.81 14.70 -8.16
CA GLN A 42 -2.64 15.02 -7.34
C GLN A 42 -1.36 14.49 -7.97
N LEU A 43 -1.41 13.27 -8.53
CA LEU A 43 -0.29 12.68 -9.26
C LEU A 43 0.07 13.53 -10.49
N ARG A 44 -0.90 13.99 -11.27
CA ARG A 44 -0.65 14.86 -12.41
C ARG A 44 0.11 16.12 -12.00
N ASP A 45 -0.30 16.76 -10.91
CA ASP A 45 0.34 17.98 -10.44
C ASP A 45 1.77 17.70 -9.92
N LEU A 46 1.97 16.56 -9.24
CA LEU A 46 3.30 16.06 -8.87
C LEU A 46 4.21 15.83 -10.10
N PHE A 47 3.69 15.16 -11.13
CA PHE A 47 4.43 14.91 -12.39
C PHE A 47 4.70 16.20 -13.16
N ARG A 48 3.81 17.20 -13.12
CA ARG A 48 4.05 18.52 -13.70
C ARG A 48 5.17 19.27 -12.99
N GLN A 49 5.25 19.15 -11.66
CA GLN A 49 6.26 19.83 -10.86
C GLN A 49 7.65 19.16 -10.97
N PHE A 50 7.71 17.84 -10.88
CA PHE A 50 8.97 17.10 -10.75
C PHE A 50 9.42 16.37 -12.03
N GLY A 51 8.56 16.30 -13.05
CA GLY A 51 8.76 15.40 -14.18
C GLY A 51 8.70 13.91 -13.79
N VAL A 52 8.82 13.02 -14.77
CA VAL A 52 8.68 11.56 -14.55
C VAL A 52 9.75 11.01 -13.60
N ARG A 53 11.03 11.31 -13.86
CA ARG A 53 12.14 10.81 -13.03
C ARG A 53 12.11 11.37 -11.61
N GLY A 54 11.81 12.65 -11.46
CA GLY A 54 11.70 13.30 -10.14
C GLY A 54 10.53 12.76 -9.33
N ALA A 55 9.37 12.55 -9.95
CA ALA A 55 8.21 11.95 -9.27
C ALA A 55 8.49 10.51 -8.83
N ILE A 56 9.14 9.68 -9.66
CA ILE A 56 9.54 8.31 -9.28
C ILE A 56 10.53 8.34 -8.11
N ALA A 57 11.54 9.22 -8.17
CA ALA A 57 12.51 9.38 -7.09
C ALA A 57 11.83 9.84 -5.78
N PHE A 58 10.89 10.78 -5.86
CA PHE A 58 10.09 11.24 -4.72
C PHE A 58 9.27 10.11 -4.11
N ILE A 59 8.54 9.33 -4.92
CA ILE A 59 7.77 8.17 -4.43
C ILE A 59 8.68 7.14 -3.77
N ARG A 60 9.84 6.84 -4.38
CA ARG A 60 10.80 5.90 -3.79
C ARG A 60 11.37 6.40 -2.47
N ALA A 61 11.73 7.69 -2.39
CA ALA A 61 12.12 8.31 -1.14
C ALA A 61 10.98 8.23 -0.11
N SER A 62 9.73 8.41 -0.53
CA SER A 62 8.56 8.29 0.33
C SER A 62 8.41 6.93 0.97
N CYS A 63 8.61 5.87 0.20
CA CYS A 63 8.58 4.51 0.70
C CYS A 63 9.74 4.21 1.66
N ALA A 64 10.89 4.88 1.52
CA ALA A 64 12.01 4.79 2.44
C ALA A 64 11.77 5.53 3.77
N ALA A 65 10.65 6.27 3.88
CA ALA A 65 10.18 6.91 5.09
C ALA A 65 11.17 7.91 5.76
N PRO A 66 11.94 8.75 5.02
CA PRO A 66 12.92 9.65 5.64
C PRO A 66 12.26 10.83 6.40
N TRP A 67 10.98 11.11 6.12
CA TRP A 67 10.15 12.04 6.90
C TRP A 67 9.37 11.35 8.03
N PHE A 68 9.58 10.05 8.21
CA PHE A 68 8.89 9.26 9.21
C PHE A 68 9.68 9.31 10.52
N ASP A 69 9.50 10.40 11.28
CA ASP A 69 10.04 10.51 12.63
C ASP A 69 9.32 9.50 13.55
N PRO A 70 10.01 8.45 14.05
CA PRO A 70 9.40 7.43 14.88
C PRO A 70 8.83 7.99 16.19
N ALA A 71 9.46 9.04 16.75
CA ALA A 71 9.00 9.66 17.98
C ALA A 71 7.68 10.40 17.74
N ARG A 72 7.61 11.19 16.68
CA ARG A 72 6.38 11.86 16.24
C ARG A 72 5.26 10.87 15.94
N MET A 73 5.54 9.75 15.27
CA MET A 73 4.53 8.75 14.96
C MET A 73 3.99 8.07 16.21
N ARG A 74 4.85 7.70 17.16
CA ARG A 74 4.42 7.15 18.45
C ARG A 74 3.52 8.14 19.20
N ALA A 75 3.88 9.43 19.18
CA ALA A 75 3.06 10.47 19.80
C ALA A 75 1.70 10.64 19.10
N LEU A 76 1.62 10.51 17.77
CA LEU A 76 0.37 10.57 17.02
C LEU A 76 -0.51 9.33 17.26
N LEU A 77 0.08 8.14 17.27
CA LEU A 77 -0.63 6.88 17.53
C LEU A 77 -1.13 6.76 18.98
N ALA A 78 -0.46 7.43 19.92
CA ALA A 78 -0.91 7.52 21.31
C ALA A 78 -2.10 8.47 21.50
N LYS A 79 -2.43 9.32 20.51
CA LYS A 79 -3.64 10.13 20.56
C LYS A 79 -4.85 9.25 20.22
N PRO A 80 -6.00 9.44 20.90
CA PRO A 80 -7.22 8.75 20.53
C PRO A 80 -7.56 9.05 19.08
N PHE A 81 -7.69 7.99 18.28
CA PHE A 81 -8.05 8.09 16.87
C PHE A 81 -9.52 8.50 16.77
N LEU A 82 -9.77 9.78 16.55
CA LEU A 82 -11.10 10.31 16.27
C LEU A 82 -11.33 10.19 14.77
N LEU A 83 -12.06 9.16 14.34
CA LEU A 83 -12.65 9.11 13.00
C LEU A 83 -13.72 10.20 12.93
N PRO A 84 -13.64 11.16 12.00
CA PRO A 84 -14.79 11.98 11.68
C PRO A 84 -15.86 11.04 11.11
N LEU A 85 -16.96 10.86 11.84
CA LEU A 85 -18.18 10.29 11.30
C LEU A 85 -18.90 11.43 10.57
N GLU A 86 -18.80 11.44 9.24
CA GLU A 86 -19.73 12.17 8.37
C GLU A 86 -20.91 11.26 8.00
#